data_AF-A0A6V7M9Q3-F1
#
_entry.id   AF-A0A6V7M9Q3-F1
#
_cell.length_a   1.000
_cell.length_b   1.000
_cell.length_c   1.000
_cell.angle_alpha   90.00
_cell.angle_beta   90.00
_cell.angle_gamma   90.00
#
_symmetry.space_group_name_H-M   'P 1'
#
loop_
_entity.id
_entity.type
_entity.pdbx_description
1 polymer ?
#
loop_
_entity_poly.entity_id
_entity_poly.type
_entity_poly.pdbx_seq_one_letter_code
_entity_poly.pdbx_strand_id
1 'polypeptide(L)'
;NPPSLNPAAQGSSLTEGKRGKRSKKTNGDANGDRSGSPDNEANNTADIVVEAPQIIDKDGDDADDQWAVDVSEEAVRARLQDLTDGAKGMTISDDLDKSEKERMDIFYKFVKTKRDAGQLDNHKELLAEAERLEIKTKAPLVLAELLFDQGIAAQVKKHRVLLLRFTHDDIKAQKYLIRGIEQVIALHKDALMVKVPGILN
;
A
#
# COMPACT_ATOMS: atom_id res chain seq x y z
N ASN A 1 7.47 -36.85 39.18
CA ASN A 1 8.54 -37.41 38.31
C ASN A 1 8.03 -37.60 36.89
N PRO A 2 8.25 -36.63 35.99
CA PRO A 2 8.29 -36.91 34.55
C PRO A 2 9.65 -37.56 34.18
N PRO A 3 9.73 -38.42 33.15
CA PRO A 3 11.01 -38.95 32.67
C PRO A 3 11.76 -37.92 31.79
N SER A 4 13.08 -37.87 31.94
CA SER A 4 13.96 -36.97 31.18
C SER A 4 14.38 -37.55 29.83
N LEU A 5 14.30 -36.77 28.75
CA LEU A 5 14.89 -37.11 27.45
C LEU A 5 16.11 -36.21 27.17
N ASN A 6 17.22 -36.83 26.76
CA ASN A 6 18.50 -36.19 26.49
C ASN A 6 18.71 -36.06 24.95
N PRO A 7 18.89 -34.86 24.38
CA PRO A 7 18.77 -34.63 22.93
C PRO A 7 20.02 -34.98 22.09
N ALA A 8 20.84 -35.95 22.53
CA ALA A 8 22.19 -36.17 22.01
C ALA A 8 22.39 -37.45 21.15
N ALA A 9 21.32 -38.09 20.66
CA ALA A 9 21.41 -39.43 20.06
C ALA A 9 20.49 -39.71 18.85
N GLN A 10 20.69 -39.00 17.73
CA GLN A 10 20.34 -39.40 16.36
C GLN A 10 20.93 -38.37 15.36
N GLY A 11 21.49 -38.73 14.21
CA GLY A 11 21.70 -40.06 13.64
C GLY A 11 21.96 -39.96 12.14
N SER A 12 23.20 -39.69 11.72
CA SER A 12 23.57 -39.53 10.30
C SER A 12 23.60 -40.86 9.55
N SER A 13 23.13 -40.90 8.29
CA SER A 13 23.91 -41.32 7.08
C SER A 13 23.04 -41.56 5.83
N LEU A 14 23.66 -41.53 4.63
CA LEU A 14 23.18 -41.90 3.28
C LEU A 14 21.88 -41.23 2.76
N THR A 15 21.76 -40.76 1.52
CA THR A 15 22.24 -41.36 0.25
C THR A 15 22.87 -40.35 -0.74
N GLU A 16 23.52 -40.84 -1.80
CA GLU A 16 24.25 -40.06 -2.81
C GLU A 16 23.72 -40.28 -4.24
N GLY A 17 23.70 -39.22 -5.06
CA GLY A 17 23.54 -39.28 -6.53
C GLY A 17 22.32 -38.51 -7.06
N LYS A 18 22.30 -38.04 -8.32
CA LYS A 18 23.34 -38.07 -9.37
C LYS A 18 23.06 -36.97 -10.41
N ARG A 19 24.10 -36.41 -11.05
CA ARG A 19 23.96 -35.38 -12.12
C ARG A 19 23.42 -35.99 -13.43
N GLY A 20 22.55 -35.26 -14.16
CA GLY A 20 22.05 -35.60 -15.51
C GLY A 20 21.98 -34.37 -16.45
N LYS A 21 21.99 -34.59 -17.78
CA LYS A 21 22.10 -33.52 -18.81
C LYS A 21 21.02 -33.59 -19.92
N ARG A 22 20.33 -32.46 -20.13
CA ARG A 22 19.99 -31.78 -21.42
C ARG A 22 19.43 -32.58 -22.64
N SER A 23 18.15 -32.36 -22.94
CA SER A 23 17.50 -32.29 -24.29
C SER A 23 16.30 -31.31 -24.21
N LYS A 24 15.69 -30.68 -25.24
CA LYS A 24 15.84 -30.53 -26.71
C LYS A 24 14.95 -31.39 -27.67
N LYS A 25 13.74 -30.87 -27.96
CA LYS A 25 12.86 -31.10 -29.16
C LYS A 25 12.29 -32.54 -29.34
N THR A 26 11.17 -32.79 -30.04
CA THR A 26 10.32 -31.99 -30.97
C THR A 26 8.86 -32.53 -31.06
N ASN A 27 7.90 -31.68 -31.49
CA ASN A 27 6.59 -31.95 -32.18
C ASN A 27 5.52 -32.88 -31.56
N GLY A 28 4.24 -32.61 -31.88
CA GLY A 28 3.09 -33.50 -31.68
C GLY A 28 1.72 -32.78 -31.65
N ASP A 29 0.91 -32.94 -32.69
CA ASP A 29 -0.37 -32.23 -32.95
C ASP A 29 -1.63 -32.80 -32.22
N ALA A 30 -2.72 -32.02 -32.34
CA ALA A 30 -4.13 -32.43 -32.55
C ALA A 30 -5.18 -32.32 -31.40
N ASN A 31 -6.16 -31.42 -31.66
CA ASN A 31 -7.61 -31.41 -31.33
C ASN A 31 -8.18 -31.78 -29.95
N GLY A 32 -9.15 -30.97 -29.50
CA GLY A 32 -10.02 -31.23 -28.36
C GLY A 32 -11.15 -30.20 -28.22
N ASP A 33 -12.15 -30.24 -29.11
CA ASP A 33 -13.35 -29.37 -29.07
C ASP A 33 -14.20 -29.56 -27.80
N ARG A 34 -14.60 -28.45 -27.17
CA ARG A 34 -15.87 -28.33 -26.41
C ARG A 34 -16.49 -26.92 -26.51
N SER A 35 -17.32 -26.74 -27.54
CA SER A 35 -18.59 -25.99 -27.56
C SER A 35 -19.07 -25.27 -26.28
N GLY A 36 -19.49 -24.00 -26.46
CA GLY A 36 -20.88 -23.63 -26.14
C GLY A 36 -21.16 -22.68 -24.97
N SER A 37 -21.32 -21.39 -25.25
CA SER A 37 -22.32 -20.50 -24.64
C SER A 37 -22.60 -19.31 -25.58
N PRO A 38 -23.86 -18.86 -25.75
CA PRO A 38 -24.23 -17.83 -26.72
C PRO A 38 -24.12 -16.40 -26.16
N ASP A 39 -24.25 -15.44 -27.07
CA ASP A 39 -24.42 -14.00 -26.79
C ASP A 39 -25.57 -13.69 -25.82
N ASN A 40 -25.45 -12.54 -25.16
CA ASN A 40 -26.62 -11.78 -24.71
C ASN A 40 -26.34 -10.26 -24.78
N GLU A 41 -26.58 -9.66 -25.96
CA GLU A 41 -26.72 -8.20 -26.07
C GLU A 41 -27.97 -7.76 -25.28
N ALA A 42 -27.77 -7.31 -24.04
CA ALA A 42 -28.83 -6.79 -23.19
C ALA A 42 -28.50 -5.35 -22.74
N ASN A 43 -28.48 -4.44 -23.72
CA ASN A 43 -28.30 -3.00 -23.49
C ASN A 43 -29.44 -2.45 -22.61
N ASN A 44 -29.23 -2.42 -21.30
CA ASN A 44 -30.18 -1.92 -20.30
C ASN A 44 -29.49 -0.92 -19.37
N THR A 45 -29.35 0.31 -19.85
CA THR A 45 -29.29 1.49 -18.98
C THR A 45 -30.68 1.72 -18.38
N ALA A 46 -31.12 0.77 -17.55
CA ALA A 46 -32.34 0.89 -16.78
C ALA A 46 -32.02 1.72 -15.54
N ASP A 47 -32.62 2.90 -15.43
CA ASP A 47 -32.58 3.68 -14.19
C ASP A 47 -33.03 2.79 -13.03
N ILE A 48 -32.21 2.70 -11.98
CA ILE A 48 -32.60 2.03 -10.74
C ILE A 48 -33.53 2.99 -9.98
N VAL A 49 -34.76 3.10 -10.48
CA VAL A 49 -35.88 3.74 -9.80
C VAL A 49 -36.23 2.85 -8.61
N VAL A 50 -35.63 3.16 -7.45
CA VAL A 50 -36.00 2.56 -6.18
C VAL A 50 -37.38 3.11 -5.80
N GLU A 51 -38.43 2.42 -6.26
CA GLU A 51 -39.81 2.77 -5.93
C GLU A 51 -39.99 2.72 -4.41
N ALA A 52 -40.49 3.82 -3.84
CA ALA A 52 -40.65 3.94 -2.40
C ALA A 52 -41.70 2.93 -1.88
N PRO A 53 -41.49 2.27 -0.73
CA PRO A 53 -42.46 1.33 -0.18
C PRO A 53 -43.82 2.02 0.04
N GLN A 54 -44.89 1.43 -0.50
CA GLN A 54 -46.24 1.94 -0.30
C GLN A 54 -46.60 1.85 1.19
N ILE A 55 -47.03 2.97 1.76
CA ILE A 55 -47.43 3.06 3.18
C ILE A 55 -48.73 2.28 3.33
N ILE A 56 -48.71 1.24 4.17
CA ILE A 56 -49.90 0.46 4.52
C ILE A 56 -50.43 1.03 5.83
N ASP A 57 -51.47 1.86 5.75
CA ASP A 57 -52.17 2.37 6.93
C ASP A 57 -52.75 1.20 7.73
N LYS A 58 -52.40 1.13 9.01
CA LYS A 58 -52.72 0.01 9.90
C LYS A 58 -53.57 0.49 11.08
N ASP A 59 -54.86 0.70 10.82
CA ASP A 59 -55.85 0.77 11.89
C ASP A 59 -55.86 -0.57 12.65
N GLY A 60 -55.54 -0.54 13.94
CA GLY A 60 -55.46 -1.74 14.78
C GLY A 60 -54.76 -1.49 16.10
N ASP A 61 -55.55 -1.22 17.14
CA ASP A 61 -55.11 -1.30 18.54
C ASP A 61 -54.70 -2.75 18.85
N ASP A 62 -53.40 -2.99 19.02
CA ASP A 62 -52.91 -4.07 19.89
C ASP A 62 -51.50 -3.71 20.38
N ALA A 63 -51.22 -3.98 21.65
CA ALA A 63 -50.03 -3.47 22.35
C ALA A 63 -49.11 -4.61 22.78
N ASP A 64 -48.24 -5.06 21.87
CA ASP A 64 -47.21 -6.06 22.15
C ASP A 64 -45.93 -5.83 21.32
N ASP A 65 -44.80 -6.39 21.77
CA ASP A 65 -43.45 -6.08 21.28
C ASP A 65 -43.25 -6.29 19.77
N GLN A 66 -43.20 -5.19 19.01
CA GLN A 66 -42.76 -5.20 17.62
C GLN A 66 -41.41 -4.48 17.47
N TRP A 67 -40.42 -5.18 16.91
CA TRP A 67 -39.13 -4.61 16.50
C TRP A 67 -39.33 -3.70 15.27
N ALA A 68 -39.95 -2.54 15.47
CA ALA A 68 -40.07 -1.50 14.46
C ALA A 68 -38.69 -0.90 14.18
N VAL A 69 -38.01 -1.41 13.14
CA VAL A 69 -36.87 -0.71 12.53
C VAL A 69 -37.41 0.57 11.91
N ASP A 70 -36.88 1.73 12.30
CA ASP A 70 -37.31 3.02 11.77
C ASP A 70 -37.08 3.09 10.25
N VAL A 71 -38.14 2.89 9.46
CA VAL A 71 -38.12 2.91 7.99
C VAL A 71 -38.26 4.33 7.43
N SER A 72 -37.90 5.35 8.22
CA SER A 72 -37.99 6.75 7.77
C SER A 72 -37.02 7.02 6.61
N GLU A 73 -37.43 7.85 5.66
CA GLU A 73 -36.59 8.19 4.50
C GLU A 73 -35.23 8.77 4.92
N GLU A 74 -35.17 9.43 6.08
CA GLU A 74 -33.94 10.00 6.64
C GLU A 74 -32.97 8.91 7.10
N ALA A 75 -33.45 7.85 7.75
CA ALA A 75 -32.61 6.69 8.12
C ALA A 75 -32.12 5.92 6.89
N VAL A 76 -32.99 5.75 5.88
CA VAL A 76 -32.61 5.14 4.59
C VAL A 76 -31.58 5.99 3.84
N ARG A 77 -31.76 7.32 3.79
CA ARG A 77 -30.83 8.27 3.18
C ARG A 77 -29.50 8.30 3.91
N ALA A 78 -29.49 8.33 5.23
CA ALA A 78 -28.27 8.27 6.04
C ALA A 78 -27.47 6.98 5.75
N ARG A 79 -28.16 5.83 5.68
CA ARG A 79 -27.51 4.54 5.36
C ARG A 79 -27.00 4.47 3.92
N LEU A 80 -27.70 5.06 2.94
CA LEU A 80 -27.22 5.18 1.56
C LEU A 80 -26.02 6.11 1.43
N GLN A 81 -26.00 7.20 2.20
CA GLN A 81 -24.89 8.14 2.23
C GLN A 81 -23.65 7.53 2.90
N ASP A 82 -23.81 6.81 4.01
CA ASP A 82 -22.73 6.04 4.67
C ASP A 82 -22.15 4.95 3.76
N LEU A 83 -23.00 4.23 3.00
CA LEU A 83 -22.54 3.31 1.95
C LEU A 83 -21.73 4.01 0.85
N THR A 84 -22.16 5.20 0.45
CA THR A 84 -21.55 5.99 -0.64
C THR A 84 -20.22 6.62 -0.22
N ASP A 85 -20.11 7.09 1.03
CA ASP A 85 -18.85 7.59 1.59
C ASP A 85 -17.89 6.44 1.93
N GLY A 86 -18.39 5.28 2.35
CA GLY A 86 -17.61 4.03 2.45
C GLY A 86 -17.02 3.60 1.10
N ALA A 87 -17.79 3.72 0.01
CA ALA A 87 -17.34 3.38 -1.35
C ALA A 87 -16.20 4.27 -1.87
N LYS A 88 -16.02 5.50 -1.35
CA LYS A 88 -14.88 6.38 -1.72
C LYS A 88 -13.53 5.81 -1.29
N GLY A 89 -13.49 4.84 -0.37
CA GLY A 89 -12.28 4.07 -0.04
C GLY A 89 -11.88 3.04 -1.12
N MET A 90 -12.73 2.76 -2.11
CA MET A 90 -12.53 1.75 -3.16
C MET A 90 -12.17 2.33 -4.53
N THR A 91 -11.72 3.58 -4.63
CA THR A 91 -11.03 4.04 -5.84
C THR A 91 -9.72 3.28 -6.00
N ILE A 92 -9.72 2.24 -6.84
CA ILE A 92 -8.51 1.74 -7.48
C ILE A 92 -7.88 2.97 -8.14
N SER A 93 -6.73 3.39 -7.65
CA SER A 93 -6.08 4.59 -8.17
C SER A 93 -5.22 4.19 -9.36
N ASP A 94 -5.48 4.84 -10.51
CA ASP A 94 -4.66 4.76 -11.73
C ASP A 94 -3.16 4.96 -11.48
N ASP A 95 -2.77 5.50 -10.31
CA ASP A 95 -1.37 5.58 -9.88
C ASP A 95 -0.69 4.21 -9.74
N LEU A 96 -1.41 3.14 -9.39
CA LEU A 96 -0.81 1.81 -9.19
C LEU A 96 -0.39 1.14 -10.50
N ASP A 97 -1.14 1.39 -11.59
CA ASP A 97 -0.82 0.94 -12.95
C ASP A 97 0.37 1.71 -13.56
N LYS A 98 0.74 2.87 -12.99
CA LYS A 98 1.92 3.64 -13.40
C LYS A 98 3.20 3.00 -12.90
N SER A 99 4.28 3.21 -13.64
CA SER A 99 5.59 2.67 -13.26
C SER A 99 6.03 3.19 -11.89
N GLU A 100 6.85 2.40 -11.21
CA GLU A 100 7.41 2.78 -9.90
C GLU A 100 8.09 4.17 -9.94
N LYS A 101 8.72 4.53 -11.07
CA LYS A 101 9.31 5.85 -11.25
C LYS A 101 8.25 6.94 -11.23
N GLU A 102 7.15 6.78 -11.96
CA GLU A 102 6.08 7.76 -12.01
C GLU A 102 5.38 7.91 -10.65
N ARG A 103 5.22 6.81 -9.89
CA ARG A 103 4.75 6.85 -8.50
C ARG A 103 5.71 7.59 -7.57
N MET A 104 7.02 7.40 -7.72
CA MET A 104 8.03 8.20 -7.02
C MET A 104 7.98 9.68 -7.43
N ASP A 105 7.77 9.99 -8.70
CA ASP A 105 7.64 11.36 -9.22
C ASP A 105 6.34 12.05 -8.75
N ILE A 106 5.25 11.29 -8.50
CA ILE A 106 4.01 11.77 -7.86
C ILE A 106 4.27 12.11 -6.40
N PHE A 107 4.85 11.19 -5.63
CA PHE A 107 5.19 11.41 -4.23
C PHE A 107 6.17 12.58 -4.05
N TYR A 108 7.15 12.73 -4.95
CA TYR A 108 8.05 13.88 -4.98
C TYR A 108 7.30 15.21 -5.06
N LYS A 109 6.33 15.33 -5.98
CA LYS A 109 5.49 16.53 -6.12
C LYS A 109 4.66 16.77 -4.86
N PHE A 110 4.09 15.72 -4.27
CA PHE A 110 3.32 15.81 -3.03
C PHE A 110 4.16 16.32 -1.85
N VAL A 111 5.30 15.66 -1.56
CA VAL A 111 6.22 16.05 -0.48
C VAL A 111 6.76 17.46 -0.72
N LYS A 112 7.09 17.83 -1.96
CA LYS A 112 7.56 19.17 -2.30
C LYS A 112 6.51 20.23 -2.01
N THR A 113 5.26 20.04 -2.45
CA THR A 113 4.14 20.96 -2.12
C THR A 113 3.94 21.08 -0.61
N LYS A 114 4.00 19.97 0.14
CA LYS A 114 3.92 19.99 1.61
C LYS A 114 5.10 20.72 2.25
N ARG A 115 6.32 20.57 1.72
CA ARG A 115 7.53 21.28 2.18
C ARG A 115 7.47 22.77 1.91
N ASP A 116 7.07 23.18 0.72
CA ASP A 116 6.97 24.58 0.31
C ASP A 116 5.81 25.30 1.04
N ALA A 117 4.76 24.57 1.43
CA ALA A 117 3.69 25.05 2.32
C ALA A 117 4.02 24.97 3.83
N GLY A 118 5.20 24.46 4.22
CA GLY A 118 5.60 24.30 5.63
C GLY A 118 4.88 23.17 6.40
N GLN A 119 4.09 22.32 5.73
CA GLN A 119 3.20 21.30 6.32
C GLN A 119 3.87 19.94 6.59
N LEU A 120 5.20 19.89 6.72
CA LEU A 120 5.92 18.61 6.87
C LEU A 120 5.67 17.88 8.20
N ASP A 121 5.19 18.58 9.22
CA ASP A 121 4.94 17.98 10.54
C ASP A 121 3.76 16.98 10.52
N ASN A 122 2.92 16.99 9.47
CA ASN A 122 1.88 15.98 9.27
C ASN A 122 2.44 14.65 8.73
N HIS A 123 3.30 14.02 9.53
CA HIS A 123 3.98 12.78 9.18
C HIS A 123 3.03 11.60 8.85
N LYS A 124 1.76 11.65 9.32
CA LYS A 124 0.74 10.63 9.00
C LYS A 124 0.32 10.67 7.53
N GLU A 125 0.08 11.87 7.02
CA GLU A 125 -0.36 12.10 5.64
C GLU A 125 0.75 11.76 4.64
N LEU A 126 2.00 12.15 4.96
CA LEU A 126 3.20 11.77 4.20
C LEU A 126 3.41 10.25 4.16
N LEU A 127 3.13 9.54 5.25
CA LEU A 127 3.23 8.08 5.29
C LEU A 127 2.10 7.41 4.49
N ALA A 128 0.85 7.86 4.69
CA ALA A 128 -0.33 7.32 4.02
C ALA A 128 -0.25 7.45 2.49
N GLU A 129 0.25 8.58 1.96
CA GLU A 129 0.45 8.76 0.52
C GLU A 129 1.51 7.81 -0.05
N ALA A 130 2.61 7.58 0.68
CA ALA A 130 3.64 6.63 0.27
C ALA A 130 3.19 5.15 0.38
N GLU A 131 2.22 4.86 1.24
CA GLU A 131 1.56 3.55 1.36
C GLU A 131 0.52 3.37 0.24
N ARG A 132 -0.30 4.39 -0.06
CA ARG A 132 -1.23 4.42 -1.20
C ARG A 132 -0.54 4.21 -2.54
N LEU A 133 0.67 4.74 -2.69
CA LEU A 133 1.53 4.57 -3.87
C LEU A 133 2.42 3.31 -3.81
N GLU A 134 2.35 2.49 -2.75
CA GLU A 134 3.20 1.31 -2.45
C GLU A 134 4.72 1.56 -2.46
N ILE A 135 5.18 2.81 -2.43
CA ILE A 135 6.60 3.18 -2.49
C ILE A 135 7.23 3.41 -1.11
N LYS A 136 6.52 3.19 0.01
CA LYS A 136 6.99 3.44 1.39
C LYS A 136 8.47 3.11 1.64
N THR A 137 8.94 1.93 1.23
CA THR A 137 10.33 1.51 1.38
C THR A 137 11.34 2.35 0.58
N LYS A 138 10.92 2.96 -0.54
CA LYS A 138 11.76 3.78 -1.44
C LYS A 138 11.61 5.29 -1.19
N ALA A 139 10.50 5.72 -0.59
CA ALA A 139 10.21 7.10 -0.20
C ALA A 139 11.36 7.85 0.51
N PRO A 140 12.23 7.22 1.34
CA PRO A 140 13.39 7.90 1.92
C PRO A 140 14.40 8.52 0.93
N LEU A 141 14.43 8.07 -0.34
CA LEU A 141 15.20 8.74 -1.40
C LEU A 141 14.67 10.17 -1.64
N VAL A 142 13.36 10.28 -1.87
CA VAL A 142 12.64 11.54 -2.11
C VAL A 142 12.73 12.46 -0.89
N LEU A 143 12.63 11.90 0.32
CA LEU A 143 12.81 12.65 1.56
C LEU A 143 14.24 13.19 1.69
N ALA A 144 15.26 12.43 1.33
CA ALA A 144 16.64 12.92 1.38
C ALA A 144 16.90 14.06 0.39
N GLU A 145 16.41 13.94 -0.85
CA GLU A 145 16.57 14.99 -1.87
C GLU A 145 15.82 16.28 -1.51
N LEU A 146 14.62 16.19 -0.93
CA LEU A 146 13.78 17.36 -0.65
C LEU A 146 14.06 18.08 0.68
N LEU A 147 14.79 17.43 1.61
CA LEU A 147 15.01 17.91 2.98
C LEU A 147 16.48 18.26 3.32
N PHE A 148 17.46 17.84 2.51
CA PHE A 148 18.89 17.99 2.82
C PHE A 148 19.67 18.80 1.79
N ASP A 149 20.63 19.59 2.28
CA ASP A 149 21.61 20.35 1.49
C ASP A 149 23.01 20.29 2.16
N GLN A 150 23.84 21.34 2.03
CA GLN A 150 25.15 21.41 2.70
C GLN A 150 25.06 21.43 4.25
N GLY A 151 23.86 21.67 4.80
CA GLY A 151 23.50 21.67 6.22
C GLY A 151 22.98 20.33 6.77
N ILE A 152 23.09 19.24 6.00
CA ILE A 152 22.53 17.91 6.30
C ILE A 152 22.69 17.43 7.76
N ALA A 153 23.83 17.67 8.40
CA ALA A 153 24.10 17.27 9.78
C ALA A 153 23.17 17.90 10.83
N ALA A 154 22.54 19.04 10.52
CA ALA A 154 21.47 19.65 11.32
C ALA A 154 20.08 19.21 10.84
N GLN A 155 19.88 19.09 9.52
CA GLN A 155 18.59 18.74 8.93
C GLN A 155 18.15 17.30 9.24
N VAL A 156 19.09 16.33 9.29
CA VAL A 156 18.82 14.95 9.76
C VAL A 156 18.28 14.95 11.19
N LYS A 157 18.78 15.82 12.06
CA LYS A 157 18.30 15.96 13.45
C LYS A 157 16.92 16.59 13.50
N LYS A 158 16.69 17.66 12.73
CA LYS A 158 15.38 18.33 12.58
C LYS A 158 14.30 17.36 12.08
N HIS A 159 14.59 16.59 11.04
CA HIS A 159 13.63 15.70 10.38
C HIS A 159 13.65 14.25 10.90
N ARG A 160 14.36 13.97 12.01
CA ARG A 160 14.51 12.61 12.61
C ARG A 160 13.18 11.88 12.78
N VAL A 161 12.13 12.57 13.25
CA VAL A 161 10.82 11.95 13.53
C VAL A 161 10.10 11.55 12.25
N LEU A 162 10.19 12.36 11.19
CA LEU A 162 9.68 12.04 9.86
C LEU A 162 10.40 10.82 9.28
N LEU A 163 11.74 10.85 9.27
CA LEU A 163 12.58 9.77 8.71
C LEU A 163 12.27 8.41 9.37
N LEU A 164 12.12 8.40 10.70
CA LEU A 164 11.78 7.18 11.46
C LEU A 164 10.40 6.60 11.14
N ARG A 165 9.44 7.37 10.58
CA ARG A 165 8.16 6.81 10.09
C ARG A 165 8.33 5.88 8.89
N PHE A 166 9.44 6.01 8.16
CA PHE A 166 9.76 5.21 6.99
C PHE A 166 10.85 4.17 7.26
N THR A 167 11.80 4.46 8.17
CA THR A 167 13.01 3.62 8.37
C THR A 167 13.04 2.77 9.63
N HIS A 168 12.07 2.91 10.55
CA HIS A 168 11.94 2.01 11.70
C HIS A 168 11.62 0.59 11.18
N ASP A 169 12.49 -0.35 11.56
CA ASP A 169 12.45 -1.80 11.28
C ASP A 169 12.46 -2.23 9.80
N ASP A 170 12.43 -1.29 8.84
CA ASP A 170 12.69 -1.55 7.42
C ASP A 170 14.16 -1.27 7.04
N ILE A 171 14.96 -2.34 7.02
CA ILE A 171 16.37 -2.33 6.58
C ILE A 171 16.53 -1.93 5.09
N LYS A 172 15.51 -2.15 4.24
CA LYS A 172 15.55 -1.67 2.84
C LYS A 172 15.35 -0.16 2.81
N ALA A 173 14.40 0.38 3.58
CA ALA A 173 14.18 1.82 3.71
C ALA A 173 15.40 2.56 4.27
N GLN A 174 16.09 1.97 5.26
CA GLN A 174 17.37 2.47 5.76
C GLN A 174 18.43 2.55 4.64
N LYS A 175 18.54 1.51 3.80
CA LYS A 175 19.45 1.52 2.64
C LYS A 175 19.05 2.54 1.57
N TYR A 176 17.76 2.80 1.38
CA TYR A 176 17.28 3.86 0.49
C TYR A 176 17.56 5.26 1.04
N LEU A 177 17.46 5.47 2.36
CA LEU A 177 17.87 6.72 3.00
C LEU A 177 19.37 6.97 2.82
N ILE A 178 20.22 5.96 3.05
CA ILE A 178 21.67 6.08 2.86
C ILE A 178 22.00 6.46 1.42
N ARG A 179 21.35 5.84 0.42
CA ARG A 179 21.53 6.21 -1.00
C ARG A 179 21.12 7.65 -1.33
N GLY A 180 20.07 8.16 -0.69
CA GLY A 180 19.69 9.57 -0.83
C GLY A 180 20.73 10.50 -0.20
N ILE A 181 21.30 10.13 0.95
CA ILE A 181 22.40 10.85 1.60
C ILE A 181 23.67 10.82 0.73
N GLU A 182 24.00 9.69 0.11
CA GLU A 182 25.10 9.56 -0.87
C GLU A 182 24.91 10.50 -2.07
N GLN A 183 23.68 10.64 -2.58
CA GLN A 183 23.35 11.56 -3.68
C GLN A 183 23.50 13.03 -3.28
N VAL A 184 23.06 13.43 -2.08
CA VAL A 184 23.25 14.79 -1.56
C VAL A 184 24.74 15.10 -1.31
N ILE A 185 25.51 14.13 -0.80
CA ILE A 185 26.97 14.24 -0.66
C ILE A 185 27.63 14.41 -2.03
N ALA A 186 27.21 13.67 -3.05
CA ALA A 186 27.74 13.80 -4.41
C ALA A 186 27.40 15.16 -5.06
N LEU A 187 26.18 15.68 -4.86
CA LEU A 187 25.73 16.99 -5.35
C LEU A 187 26.46 18.16 -4.69
N HIS A 188 26.94 17.98 -3.46
CA HIS A 188 27.63 19.00 -2.66
C HIS A 188 29.04 18.59 -2.24
N LYS A 189 29.71 17.81 -3.11
CA LYS A 189 30.99 17.13 -2.85
C LYS A 189 32.01 18.00 -2.13
N ASP A 190 32.30 19.18 -2.65
CA ASP A 190 33.37 20.04 -2.13
C ASP A 190 33.08 20.58 -0.72
N ALA A 191 31.80 20.70 -0.35
CA ALA A 191 31.33 21.18 0.96
C ALA A 191 31.02 20.04 1.96
N LEU A 192 30.82 18.80 1.49
CA LEU A 192 30.38 17.66 2.31
C LEU A 192 31.41 16.53 2.44
N MET A 193 32.36 16.33 1.51
CA MET A 193 33.31 15.21 1.56
C MET A 193 34.11 15.14 2.87
N VAL A 194 34.56 16.28 3.38
CA VAL A 194 35.30 16.36 4.67
C VAL A 194 34.40 16.14 5.91
N LYS A 195 33.07 16.15 5.73
CA LYS A 195 32.07 16.00 6.80
C LYS A 195 31.44 14.61 6.85
N VAL A 196 31.61 13.77 5.82
CA VAL A 196 30.96 12.44 5.72
C VAL A 196 31.09 11.59 6.99
N PRO A 197 32.26 11.49 7.66
CA PRO A 197 32.37 10.73 8.90
C PRO A 197 31.48 11.25 10.05
N GLY A 198 31.21 12.55 10.10
CA GLY A 198 30.30 13.18 11.07
C GLY A 198 28.84 13.27 10.63
N ILE A 199 28.52 12.82 9.41
CA ILE A 199 27.14 12.70 8.88
C ILE A 199 26.62 11.27 9.07
N LEU A 200 27.51 10.27 9.07
CA LEU A 200 27.18 8.84 9.15
C LEU A 200 27.47 8.20 10.52
N ASN A 201 27.57 9.02 11.58
CA ASN A 201 27.88 8.62 12.97
C ASN A 201 26.75 9.02 13.93
#